data_AF-A0A512NM52-F1
#
_entry.id   AF-A0A512NM52-F1
#
_cell.length_a   1.000
_cell.length_b   1.000
_cell.length_c   1.000
_cell.angle_alpha   90.00
_cell.angle_beta   90.00
_cell.angle_gamma   90.00
#
_symmetry.space_group_name_H-M   'P 1'
#
loop_
_entity.id
_entity.type
_entity.pdbx_description
1 polymer ?
#
loop_
_entity_poly.entity_id
_entity_poly.type
_entity_poly.pdbx_seq_one_letter_code
_entity_poly.pdbx_strand_id
1 'polypeptide(L)'
;MSAATRARALPLALVALGLVACTPKGTLENSRVEVVRVDGRRYELRIASTEVEGEYRLLIVRATIVINPDPQLESERNWNVVQPFMQRTCKGPFIVLENHLADNVNLFIRFRCAA
;
A
#
# COMPACT_ATOMS: atom_id res chain seq x y z
N MET A 1 -12.62 35.79 -44.97
CA MET A 1 -13.14 35.46 -43.61
C MET A 1 -12.40 34.22 -43.12
N SER A 2 -11.50 34.37 -42.15
CA SER A 2 -10.66 33.28 -41.62
C SER A 2 -11.47 32.27 -40.82
N ALA A 3 -11.43 31.00 -41.22
CA ALA A 3 -11.94 29.89 -40.42
C ALA A 3 -10.95 29.57 -39.30
N ALA A 4 -11.38 29.90 -38.08
CA ALA A 4 -10.64 29.74 -36.84
C ALA A 4 -10.36 28.26 -36.49
N THR A 5 -9.08 27.98 -36.23
CA THR A 5 -8.57 27.30 -35.02
C THR A 5 -9.53 26.32 -34.32
N ARG A 6 -9.62 25.06 -34.78
CA ARG A 6 -10.28 23.98 -34.02
C ARG A 6 -9.57 22.62 -34.17
N ALA A 7 -8.26 22.57 -33.90
CA ALA A 7 -7.53 21.29 -33.90
C ALA A 7 -6.32 21.26 -32.96
N ARG A 8 -6.39 21.90 -31.78
CA ARG A 8 -5.25 21.95 -30.84
C ARG A 8 -5.55 21.60 -29.38
N ALA A 9 -6.76 21.13 -29.06
CA ALA A 9 -7.11 20.79 -27.67
C ALA A 9 -6.82 19.33 -27.27
N LEU A 10 -6.67 18.41 -28.24
CA LEU A 10 -6.45 16.98 -27.96
C LEU A 10 -5.12 16.65 -27.22
N PRO A 11 -3.95 17.24 -27.57
CA PRO A 11 -2.69 16.82 -26.96
C PRO A 11 -2.56 17.26 -25.50
N LEU A 12 -3.17 18.39 -25.13
CA LEU A 12 -3.19 18.89 -23.75
C LEU A 12 -4.01 18.00 -22.80
N ALA A 13 -5.11 17.41 -23.29
CA ALA A 13 -5.93 16.50 -22.49
C ALA A 13 -5.21 15.18 -22.16
N LEU A 14 -4.39 14.67 -23.09
CA LEU A 14 -3.59 13.45 -22.88
C LEU A 14 -2.43 13.66 -21.90
N VAL A 15 -1.79 14.84 -21.93
CA VAL A 15 -0.75 15.20 -20.95
C VAL A 15 -1.33 15.35 -19.55
N ALA A 16 -2.54 15.93 -19.43
CA ALA A 16 -3.22 16.04 -18.14
C ALA A 16 -3.60 14.67 -17.54
N LEU A 17 -4.01 13.69 -18.37
CA LEU A 17 -4.29 12.31 -17.93
C LEU A 17 -3.01 11.57 -17.47
N GLY A 18 -1.88 11.81 -18.13
CA GLY A 18 -0.59 11.20 -17.77
C GLY A 18 -0.10 11.59 -16.36
N LEU A 19 -0.40 12.81 -15.91
CA LEU A 19 -0.02 13.29 -14.57
C LEU A 19 -0.83 12.63 -13.46
N VAL A 20 -2.08 12.22 -13.73
CA VAL A 20 -2.93 11.53 -12.75
C VAL A 20 -2.58 10.04 -12.63
N ALA A 21 -1.97 9.44 -13.65
CA ALA A 21 -1.55 8.04 -13.63
C ALA A 21 -0.35 7.76 -12.70
N CYS A 22 0.36 8.82 -12.28
CA CYS A 22 1.44 8.74 -11.30
C CYS A 22 0.92 8.99 -9.88
N THR A 23 -0.12 8.28 -9.43
CA THR A 23 -0.45 8.27 -8.01
C THR A 23 0.68 7.56 -7.26
N PRO A 24 1.38 8.23 -6.32
CA PRO A 24 2.44 7.59 -5.58
C PRO A 24 1.86 6.41 -4.80
N LYS A 25 2.37 5.22 -5.11
CA LYS A 25 2.13 4.02 -4.32
C LYS A 25 2.77 4.23 -2.96
N GLY A 26 2.05 3.97 -1.86
CA GLY A 26 2.58 4.13 -0.50
C GLY A 26 4.00 3.55 -0.38
N THR A 27 4.94 4.36 0.10
CA THR A 27 6.36 3.98 0.23
C THR A 27 6.69 3.63 1.68
N LEU A 28 7.62 2.71 1.86
CA LEU A 28 8.23 2.42 3.15
C LEU A 28 9.74 2.46 2.96
N GLU A 29 10.39 3.38 3.65
CA GLU A 29 11.83 3.60 3.50
C GLU A 29 12.64 2.38 3.99
N ASN A 30 13.71 2.05 3.28
CA ASN A 30 14.61 0.92 3.58
C ASN A 30 13.88 -0.43 3.69
N SER A 31 12.80 -0.58 2.90
CA SER A 31 11.99 -1.81 2.91
C SER A 31 12.36 -2.78 1.80
N ARG A 32 12.22 -4.07 2.11
CA ARG A 32 12.15 -5.14 1.11
C ARG A 32 10.69 -5.38 0.73
N VAL A 33 10.44 -5.72 -0.52
CA VAL A 33 9.10 -5.97 -1.04
C VAL A 33 8.90 -7.46 -1.29
N GLU A 34 7.81 -8.00 -0.76
CA GLU A 34 7.29 -9.34 -1.09
C GLU A 34 5.92 -9.20 -1.75
N VAL A 35 5.75 -9.83 -2.91
CA VAL A 35 4.46 -9.83 -3.62
C VAL A 35 3.72 -11.11 -3.25
N VAL A 36 2.53 -10.97 -2.68
CA VAL A 36 1.67 -12.10 -2.30
C VAL A 36 0.34 -12.05 -3.03
N ARG A 37 -0.30 -13.21 -3.15
CA ARG A 37 -1.68 -13.32 -3.62
C ARG A 37 -2.55 -13.93 -2.53
N VAL A 38 -3.65 -13.24 -2.20
CA VAL A 38 -4.67 -13.70 -1.25
C VAL A 38 -6.02 -13.50 -1.92
N ASP A 39 -6.83 -14.57 -2.00
CA ASP A 39 -8.15 -14.57 -2.66
C ASP A 39 -8.12 -13.99 -4.08
N GLY A 40 -7.10 -14.36 -4.86
CA GLY A 40 -6.89 -13.87 -6.23
C GLY A 40 -6.42 -12.42 -6.34
N ARG A 41 -6.32 -11.68 -5.23
CA ARG A 41 -5.86 -10.29 -5.18
C ARG A 41 -4.36 -10.22 -4.90
N ARG A 42 -3.67 -9.30 -5.59
CA ARG A 42 -2.23 -9.08 -5.42
C ARG A 42 -1.98 -7.98 -4.39
N TYR A 43 -1.06 -8.26 -3.47
CA TYR A 43 -0.58 -7.33 -2.45
C TYR A 43 0.93 -7.22 -2.52
N GLU A 44 1.45 -6.03 -2.20
CA GLU A 44 2.85 -5.81 -1.90
C GLU A 44 3.01 -5.61 -0.40
N LEU A 45 3.71 -6.56 0.23
CA LEU A 45 4.14 -6.46 1.62
C LEU A 45 5.51 -5.82 1.64
N ARG A 46 5.61 -4.61 2.19
CA ARG A 46 6.86 -3.87 2.33
C ARG A 46 7.27 -3.94 3.77
N ILE A 47 8.39 -4.59 4.08
CA ILE A 47 8.88 -4.72 5.46
C ILE A 47 10.25 -4.09 5.59
N ALA A 48 10.46 -3.33 6.67
CA ALA A 48 11.74 -2.75 7.05
C ALA A 48 11.99 -3.03 8.53
N SER A 49 13.24 -3.33 8.91
CA SER A 49 13.63 -3.31 10.32
C SER A 49 13.62 -1.87 10.86
N THR A 50 13.49 -1.75 12.18
CA THR A 50 13.77 -0.50 12.90
C THR A 50 15.16 -0.53 13.52
N GLU A 51 15.50 0.48 14.30
CA GLU A 51 16.71 0.50 15.13
C GLU A 51 16.61 -0.43 16.35
N VAL A 52 15.40 -0.85 16.72
CA VAL A 52 15.17 -1.77 17.84
C VAL A 52 15.19 -3.21 17.33
N GLU A 53 15.99 -4.05 17.97
CA GLU A 53 16.10 -5.47 17.63
C GLU A 53 14.74 -6.17 17.72
N GLY A 54 14.43 -6.97 16.71
CA GLY A 54 13.17 -7.72 16.62
C GLY A 54 11.94 -6.85 16.32
N GLU A 55 12.11 -5.55 16.05
CA GLU A 55 11.01 -4.65 15.68
C GLU A 55 11.05 -4.27 14.19
N TYR A 56 9.87 -4.27 13.58
CA TYR A 56 9.67 -4.09 12.15
C TYR A 56 8.54 -3.12 11.86
N ARG A 57 8.68 -2.41 10.74
CA ARG A 57 7.62 -1.65 10.07
C ARG A 57 7.15 -2.45 8.87
N LEU A 58 5.85 -2.55 8.70
CA LEU A 58 5.18 -3.26 7.61
C LEU A 58 4.15 -2.33 6.97
N LEU A 59 4.22 -2.18 5.65
CA LEU A 59 3.20 -1.53 4.86
C LEU A 59 2.66 -2.53 3.84
N ILE A 60 1.38 -2.85 3.91
CA ILE A 60 0.69 -3.61 2.87
C ILE A 60 0.07 -2.64 1.88
N VAL A 61 0.45 -2.79 0.61
CA VAL A 61 -0.08 -1.97 -0.48
C VAL A 61 -0.85 -2.83 -1.46
N ARG A 62 -2.11 -2.46 -1.72
CA ARG A 62 -2.91 -3.16 -2.74
C ARG A 62 -2.48 -2.73 -4.14
N ALA A 63 -2.45 -3.68 -5.08
CA ALA A 63 -2.14 -3.40 -6.48
C ALA A 63 -3.35 -2.94 -7.32
N THR A 64 -4.41 -2.44 -6.69
CA THR A 64 -5.67 -2.02 -7.34
C THR A 64 -6.17 -0.71 -6.73
N ILE A 65 -6.80 0.13 -7.55
CA ILE A 65 -7.52 1.32 -7.08
C ILE A 65 -8.82 0.90 -6.39
N VAL A 66 -9.12 1.48 -5.23
CA VAL A 66 -10.38 1.26 -4.49
C VAL A 66 -11.19 2.54 -4.52
N ILE A 67 -12.42 2.47 -5.02
CA ILE A 67 -13.36 3.61 -5.09
C ILE A 67 -14.28 3.52 -3.88
N ASN A 68 -14.47 4.62 -3.14
CA ASN A 68 -15.28 4.70 -1.92
C ASN A 68 -14.92 3.59 -0.91
N PRO A 69 -13.67 3.56 -0.42
CA PRO A 69 -13.26 2.53 0.53
C PRO A 69 -14.06 2.63 1.83
N ASP A 70 -14.47 1.49 2.36
CA ASP A 70 -14.90 1.35 3.75
C ASP A 70 -13.66 1.09 4.61
N PRO A 71 -13.21 2.06 5.42
CA PRO A 71 -11.96 1.91 6.17
C PRO A 71 -11.97 0.71 7.12
N GLN A 72 -13.10 0.41 7.76
CA GLN A 72 -13.17 -0.69 8.71
C GLN A 72 -12.98 -2.03 7.99
N LEU A 73 -13.71 -2.22 6.89
CA LEU A 73 -13.61 -3.41 6.08
C LEU A 73 -12.22 -3.56 5.42
N GLU A 74 -11.60 -2.47 5.00
CA GLU A 74 -10.24 -2.50 4.44
C GLU A 74 -9.19 -2.84 5.51
N SER A 75 -9.34 -2.35 6.73
CA SER A 75 -8.50 -2.74 7.88
C SER A 75 -8.57 -4.25 8.15
N GLU A 76 -9.79 -4.80 8.25
CA GLU A 76 -10.00 -6.24 8.49
C GLU A 76 -9.41 -7.11 7.37
N ARG A 77 -9.63 -6.73 6.11
CA ARG A 77 -9.08 -7.44 4.95
C ARG A 77 -7.56 -7.43 4.97
N ASN A 78 -6.96 -6.27 5.20
CA ASN A 78 -5.51 -6.15 5.24
C ASN A 78 -4.92 -6.91 6.42
N TRP A 79 -5.60 -6.90 7.57
CA TRP A 79 -5.22 -7.66 8.76
C TRP A 79 -5.08 -9.17 8.46
N ASN A 80 -6.05 -9.73 7.74
CA ASN A 80 -6.02 -11.15 7.33
C ASN A 80 -4.82 -11.50 6.45
N VAL A 81 -4.27 -10.54 5.71
CA VAL A 81 -3.07 -10.74 4.88
C VAL A 81 -1.78 -10.62 5.70
N VAL A 82 -1.70 -9.61 6.55
CA VAL A 82 -0.46 -9.28 7.29
C VAL A 82 -0.24 -10.15 8.52
N GLN A 83 -1.29 -10.63 9.19
CA GLN A 83 -1.15 -11.45 10.39
C GLN A 83 -0.33 -12.72 10.14
N PRO A 84 -0.62 -13.56 9.12
CA PRO A 84 0.20 -14.73 8.82
C PRO A 84 1.64 -14.36 8.44
N PHE A 85 1.84 -13.20 7.81
CA PHE A 85 3.16 -12.72 7.44
C PHE A 85 4.00 -12.33 8.67
N MET A 86 3.41 -11.64 9.65
CA MET A 86 4.07 -11.31 10.91
C MET A 86 4.43 -12.57 11.70
N GLN A 87 3.51 -13.55 11.77
CA GLN A 87 3.77 -14.84 12.41
C GLN A 87 4.98 -15.57 11.81
N ARG A 88 5.06 -15.63 10.46
CA ARG A 88 6.21 -16.23 9.78
C ARG A 88 7.51 -15.46 9.99
N THR A 89 7.43 -14.13 10.02
CA THR A 89 8.59 -13.26 10.25
C THR A 89 9.17 -13.48 11.64
N CYS A 90 8.33 -13.53 12.66
CA CYS A 90 8.74 -13.72 14.04
C CYS A 90 9.01 -15.18 14.42
N LYS A 91 8.60 -16.15 13.59
CA LYS A 91 8.63 -17.58 13.91
C LYS A 91 7.96 -17.90 15.25
N GLY A 92 6.94 -17.13 15.62
CA GLY A 92 6.41 -17.10 16.97
C GLY A 92 5.45 -15.93 17.22
N PRO A 93 5.14 -15.64 18.49
CA PRO A 93 4.25 -14.55 18.87
C PRO A 93 4.84 -13.18 18.49
N PHE A 94 3.95 -12.21 18.32
CA PHE A 94 4.32 -10.82 18.02
C PHE A 94 3.39 -9.87 18.77
N ILE A 95 3.89 -8.67 19.02
CA ILE A 95 3.16 -7.58 19.66
C ILE A 95 3.02 -6.47 18.63
N VAL A 96 1.78 -6.03 18.40
CA VAL A 96 1.50 -4.85 17.58
C VAL A 96 1.71 -3.62 18.43
N LEU A 97 2.59 -2.74 17.96
CA LEU A 97 2.94 -1.47 18.61
C LEU A 97 2.18 -0.29 17.98
N GLU A 98 1.90 -0.39 16.68
CA GLU A 98 1.16 0.61 15.93
C GLU A 98 0.38 -0.07 14.81
N ASN A 99 -0.86 0.38 14.57
CA ASN A 99 -1.72 -0.15 13.51
C ASN A 99 -2.67 0.94 13.04
N HIS A 100 -2.50 1.40 11.80
CA HIS A 100 -3.38 2.40 11.20
C HIS A 100 -3.45 2.26 9.69
N LEU A 101 -4.51 2.79 9.09
CA LEU A 101 -4.63 2.84 7.64
C LEU A 101 -3.85 4.03 7.08
N ALA A 102 -2.99 3.78 6.10
CA ALA A 102 -2.46 4.77 5.19
C ALA A 102 -3.44 4.98 4.04
N ASP A 103 -3.80 6.23 3.78
CA ASP A 103 -4.69 6.65 2.68
C ASP A 103 -6.07 5.95 2.68
N ASN A 104 -6.60 5.61 3.87
CA ASN A 104 -7.88 4.90 4.07
C ASN A 104 -7.97 3.48 3.45
N VAL A 105 -6.89 2.95 2.87
CA VAL A 105 -6.91 1.68 2.11
C VAL A 105 -5.75 0.77 2.45
N ASN A 106 -4.54 1.30 2.55
CA ASN A 106 -3.34 0.51 2.83
C ASN A 106 -3.17 0.41 4.35
N LEU A 107 -2.56 -0.67 4.86
CA LEU A 107 -2.38 -0.85 6.30
C LEU A 107 -0.91 -0.70 6.66
N PHE A 108 -0.61 0.19 7.59
CA PHE A 108 0.68 0.32 8.22
C PHE A 108 0.65 -0.36 9.59
N ILE A 109 1.66 -1.18 9.85
CA ILE A 109 1.85 -1.84 11.14
C ILE A 109 3.29 -1.65 11.60
N ARG A 110 3.48 -1.29 12.87
CA ARG A 110 4.73 -1.49 13.59
C ARG A 110 4.54 -2.62 14.58
N PHE A 111 5.39 -3.64 14.51
CA PHE A 111 5.28 -4.81 15.37
C PHE A 111 6.65 -5.28 15.84
N ARG A 112 6.66 -5.95 17.00
CA ARG A 112 7.85 -6.55 17.58
C ARG A 112 7.64 -8.04 17.80
N CYS A 113 8.63 -8.85 17.48
CA CYS A 113 8.61 -10.27 17.80
C CYS A 113 8.71 -10.45 19.32
N ALA A 114 7.82 -11.26 19.90
CA ALA A 114 7.91 -11.63 21.30
C ALA A 114 8.92 -12.78 21.41
N ALA A 115 9.90 -12.61 22.30
CA ALA A 115 10.92 -13.61 22.61
C ALA A 115 10.32 -14.86 23.27
#